data_AF-A0A529NUD0-F1
#
_entry.id   AF-A0A529NUD0-F1
#
_cell.length_a   1.000
_cell.length_b   1.000
_cell.length_c   1.000
_cell.angle_alpha   90.00
_cell.angle_beta   90.00
_cell.angle_gamma   90.00
#
_symmetry.space_group_name_H-M   'P 1'
#
loop_
_entity.id
_entity.type
_entity.pdbx_description
1 polymer ?
#
loop_
_entity_poly.entity_id
_entity_poly.type
_entity_poly.pdbx_seq_one_letter_code
_entity_poly.pdbx_strand_id
1 'polypeptide(L)'
;AEAQALEPALHCTMALLSPSTGIIDSHALMLGLLGDAEEHGATLSLNTRIVSGRVEPGRIVVRTMDAASGEQFEIAAPRLINAAGLGAVALAGSLEGFGRQFLPALRYAKGNYFSVAGRAPFSHLIYPVPEPGGLGVHLTLDLAGAARFGPDVEWTDTIDYRIDPARGERFYAAIRKYWPDLPDGSLQAAYSGIRPKLSGPGDANSDFVIQD
;
A
#
# COMPACT_ATOMS: atom_id res chain seq x y z
N ALA A 1 -29.72 2.35 -15.93
CA ALA A 1 -30.46 3.62 -15.78
C ALA A 1 -30.03 4.37 -14.53
N GLU A 2 -30.20 3.82 -13.31
CA GLU A 2 -29.83 4.53 -12.06
C GLU A 2 -28.32 4.84 -11.95
N ALA A 3 -27.45 3.85 -12.19
CA ALA A 3 -26.01 4.05 -12.12
C ALA A 3 -25.52 5.13 -13.12
N GLN A 4 -26.11 5.18 -14.31
CA GLN A 4 -25.80 6.18 -15.34
C GLN A 4 -26.41 7.56 -15.04
N ALA A 5 -27.45 7.63 -14.20
CA ALA A 5 -27.96 8.91 -13.71
C ALA A 5 -26.98 9.54 -12.70
N LEU A 6 -26.28 8.71 -11.91
CA LEU A 6 -25.21 9.15 -11.01
C LEU A 6 -23.89 9.41 -11.75
N GLU A 7 -23.55 8.55 -12.71
CA GLU A 7 -22.30 8.58 -13.45
C GLU A 7 -22.57 8.43 -14.96
N PRO A 8 -22.84 9.53 -15.69
CA PRO A 8 -23.26 9.48 -17.09
C PRO A 8 -22.28 8.80 -18.05
N ALA A 9 -20.98 8.86 -17.76
CA ALA A 9 -19.94 8.22 -18.56
C ALA A 9 -19.74 6.72 -18.22
N LEU A 10 -20.49 6.18 -17.25
CA LEU A 10 -20.37 4.80 -16.81
C LEU A 10 -21.04 3.83 -17.78
N HIS A 11 -20.28 2.84 -18.22
CA HIS A 11 -20.78 1.68 -18.92
C HIS A 11 -20.85 0.48 -17.96
N CYS A 12 -22.04 0.01 -17.62
CA CYS A 12 -22.22 -1.18 -16.78
C CYS A 12 -23.57 -1.86 -17.04
N THR A 13 -23.65 -3.15 -16.75
CA THR A 13 -24.94 -3.87 -16.72
C THR A 13 -25.72 -3.53 -15.44
N MET A 14 -25.07 -3.59 -14.29
CA MET A 14 -25.60 -3.25 -12.97
C MET A 14 -24.46 -2.72 -12.09
N ALA A 15 -24.80 -2.01 -11.01
CA ALA A 15 -23.84 -1.49 -10.05
C ALA A 15 -24.41 -1.56 -8.62
N LEU A 16 -23.52 -1.57 -7.63
CA LEU A 16 -23.86 -1.38 -6.23
C LEU A 16 -23.29 -0.05 -5.75
N LEU A 17 -24.14 0.80 -5.19
CA LEU A 17 -23.70 2.04 -4.57
C LEU A 17 -23.27 1.76 -3.12
N SER A 18 -22.03 2.08 -2.80
CA SER A 18 -21.51 2.04 -1.42
C SER A 18 -21.34 3.49 -0.91
N PRO A 19 -22.36 4.07 -0.26
CA PRO A 19 -22.36 5.49 0.10
C PRO A 19 -21.36 5.84 1.21
N SER A 20 -20.87 4.85 1.96
CA SER A 20 -19.89 5.03 3.03
C SER A 20 -18.44 4.97 2.55
N THR A 21 -18.20 4.57 1.30
CA THR A 21 -16.84 4.51 0.76
C THR A 21 -16.32 5.93 0.52
N GLY A 22 -15.12 6.24 1.01
CA GLY A 22 -14.52 7.56 0.89
C GLY A 22 -13.02 7.50 0.63
N ILE A 23 -12.41 8.68 0.61
CA ILE A 23 -10.98 8.92 0.43
C ILE A 23 -10.48 9.82 1.55
N ILE A 24 -9.19 9.73 1.88
CA ILE A 24 -8.55 10.50 2.95
C ILE A 24 -7.21 11.05 2.49
N ASP A 25 -6.77 12.15 3.10
CA ASP A 25 -5.36 12.54 3.06
C ASP A 25 -4.58 11.67 4.05
N SER A 26 -3.90 10.65 3.55
CA SER A 26 -3.10 9.76 4.39
C SER A 26 -1.92 10.46 5.06
N HIS A 27 -1.36 11.52 4.44
CA HIS A 27 -0.23 12.24 5.01
C HIS A 27 -0.68 13.09 6.19
N ALA A 28 -1.78 13.84 6.02
CA ALA A 28 -2.39 14.60 7.11
C ALA A 28 -2.84 13.69 8.25
N LEU A 29 -3.41 12.52 7.95
CA LEU A 29 -3.75 11.52 8.97
C LEU A 29 -2.51 11.09 9.77
N MET A 30 -1.41 10.72 9.11
CA MET A 30 -0.18 10.30 9.80
C MET A 30 0.43 11.43 10.64
N LEU A 31 0.40 12.67 10.15
CA LEU A 31 0.86 13.84 10.90
C LEU A 31 -0.01 14.11 12.12
N GLY A 32 -1.34 13.96 12.00
CA GLY A 32 -2.27 14.07 13.13
C GLY A 32 -1.97 13.02 14.20
N LEU A 33 -1.83 11.75 13.80
CA LEU A 33 -1.47 10.67 14.72
C LEU A 33 -0.12 10.87 15.40
N LEU A 34 0.87 11.42 14.69
CA LEU A 34 2.16 11.79 15.28
C LEU A 34 2.00 12.90 16.31
N GLY A 35 1.25 13.96 15.98
CA GLY A 35 0.97 15.06 16.91
C GLY A 35 0.29 14.58 18.19
N ASP A 36 -0.72 13.72 18.07
CA ASP A 36 -1.39 13.08 19.20
C ASP A 36 -0.38 12.29 20.05
N ALA A 37 0.49 11.51 19.42
CA ALA A 37 1.49 10.71 20.14
C ALA A 37 2.52 11.59 20.89
N GLU A 38 3.02 12.65 20.26
CA GLU A 38 3.98 13.58 20.85
C GLU A 38 3.35 14.39 22.00
N GLU A 39 2.09 14.80 21.89
CA GLU A 39 1.33 15.44 22.98
C GLU A 39 1.22 14.52 24.22
N HIS A 40 1.21 13.20 24.00
CA HIS A 40 1.23 12.19 25.05
C HIS A 40 2.64 11.70 25.41
N GLY A 41 3.68 12.42 25.01
CA GLY A 41 5.07 12.20 25.43
C GLY A 41 5.86 11.18 24.59
N ALA A 42 5.37 10.78 23.41
CA ALA A 42 6.15 9.99 22.47
C ALA A 42 7.28 10.83 21.84
N THR A 43 8.28 10.16 21.28
CA THR A 43 9.36 10.82 20.52
C THR A 43 9.57 10.08 19.20
N LEU A 44 9.61 10.84 18.10
CA LEU A 44 9.97 10.31 16.78
C LEU A 44 11.46 10.54 16.49
N SER A 45 12.18 9.46 16.22
CA SER A 45 13.56 9.52 15.76
C SER A 45 13.64 9.06 14.29
N LEU A 46 13.72 10.03 13.38
CA LEU A 46 13.92 9.77 11.95
C LEU A 46 15.39 9.47 11.64
N ASN A 47 15.64 8.92 10.45
CA ASN A 47 16.98 8.49 10.00
C ASN A 47 17.66 7.47 10.92
N THR A 48 16.95 6.88 11.87
CA THR A 48 17.48 5.91 12.82
C THR A 48 17.00 4.50 12.45
N ARG A 49 17.85 3.75 11.77
CA ARG A 49 17.54 2.39 11.31
C ARG A 49 17.87 1.36 12.39
N ILE A 50 16.94 0.49 12.74
CA ILE A 50 17.28 -0.72 13.52
C ILE A 50 17.99 -1.72 12.59
N VAL A 51 19.19 -2.14 12.96
CA VAL A 51 20.01 -3.07 12.15
C VAL A 51 20.03 -4.50 12.70
N SER A 52 19.80 -4.67 14.01
CA SER A 52 19.71 -5.97 14.69
C SER A 52 19.21 -5.76 16.12
N GLY A 53 19.02 -6.84 16.87
CA GLY A 53 18.74 -6.77 18.30
C GLY A 53 18.84 -8.11 18.99
N ARG A 54 18.43 -8.16 20.26
CA ARG A 54 18.38 -9.37 21.09
C ARG A 54 17.22 -9.31 22.06
N VAL A 55 16.59 -10.46 22.28
CA VAL A 55 15.56 -10.67 23.29
C VAL A 55 16.24 -11.14 24.58
N GLU A 56 16.05 -10.39 25.65
CA GLU A 56 16.60 -10.68 26.97
C GLU A 56 15.47 -10.88 27.99
N PRO A 57 15.73 -11.48 29.16
CA PRO A 57 14.73 -11.55 30.22
C PRO A 57 14.20 -10.16 30.61
N GLY A 58 12.92 -9.91 30.34
CA GLY A 58 12.22 -8.68 30.71
C GLY A 58 12.45 -7.46 29.79
N ARG A 59 13.23 -7.59 28.70
CA ARG A 59 13.46 -6.49 27.74
C ARG A 59 13.95 -6.96 26.38
N ILE A 60 13.86 -6.06 25.41
CA ILE A 60 14.42 -6.20 24.07
C ILE A 60 15.44 -5.09 23.90
N VAL A 61 16.63 -5.43 23.41
CA VAL A 61 17.67 -4.46 23.07
C VAL A 61 17.84 -4.42 21.57
N VAL A 62 17.67 -3.24 20.98
CA VAL A 62 17.86 -3.01 19.54
C VAL A 62 19.09 -2.15 19.30
N ARG A 63 19.89 -2.54 18.31
CA ARG A 63 21.01 -1.74 17.81
C ARG A 63 20.53 -0.90 16.64
N THR A 64 20.76 0.39 16.74
CA THR A 64 20.38 1.38 15.73
C THR A 64 21.60 1.88 14.97
N MET A 65 21.35 2.47 13.80
CA MET A 65 22.35 3.15 12.99
C MET A 65 21.72 4.40 12.39
N ASP A 66 22.34 5.55 12.60
CA ASP A 66 21.99 6.79 11.91
C ASP A 66 22.31 6.68 10.42
N ALA A 67 21.34 7.01 9.56
CA ALA A 67 21.45 6.83 8.13
C ALA A 67 22.39 7.84 7.45
N ALA A 68 22.67 8.98 8.09
CA ALA A 68 23.53 10.04 7.55
C ALA A 68 24.97 9.92 8.05
N SER A 69 25.17 9.71 9.35
CA SER A 69 26.49 9.66 9.99
C SER A 69 27.05 8.23 10.11
N GLY A 70 26.20 7.22 10.12
CA GLY A 70 26.58 5.83 10.41
C GLY A 70 26.87 5.57 11.89
N GLU A 71 26.65 6.55 12.77
CA GLU A 71 26.79 6.38 14.22
C GLU A 71 25.80 5.33 14.72
N GLN A 72 26.22 4.55 15.71
CA GLN A 72 25.43 3.45 16.26
C GLN A 72 25.24 3.61 17.75
N PHE A 73 24.05 3.28 18.22
CA PHE A 73 23.72 3.20 19.63
C PHE A 73 22.74 2.04 19.89
N GLU A 74 22.52 1.72 21.17
CA GLU A 74 21.54 0.72 21.57
C GLU A 74 20.38 1.38 22.32
N ILE A 75 19.17 0.86 22.10
CA ILE A 75 17.98 1.18 22.87
C ILE A 75 17.46 -0.11 23.51
N ALA A 76 17.22 -0.07 24.82
CA ALA A 76 16.58 -1.17 25.54
C ALA A 76 15.16 -0.77 25.96
N ALA A 77 14.18 -1.63 25.72
CA ALA A 77 12.78 -1.39 26.08
C ALA A 77 12.12 -2.69 26.57
N PRO A 78 11.15 -2.63 27.51
CA PRO A 78 10.41 -3.81 27.95
C PRO A 78 9.51 -4.39 26.84
N ARG A 79 9.16 -3.59 25.84
CA ARG A 79 8.35 -4.00 24.68
C ARG A 79 8.90 -3.36 23.41
N LEU A 80 8.81 -4.10 22.30
CA LEU A 80 9.13 -3.64 20.96
C LEU A 80 7.95 -3.97 20.04
N ILE A 81 7.40 -2.98 19.34
CA ILE A 81 6.38 -3.19 18.31
C ILE A 81 7.05 -3.13 16.94
N ASN A 82 7.07 -4.27 16.23
CA ASN A 82 7.61 -4.34 14.88
C ASN A 82 6.52 -4.02 13.84
N ALA A 83 6.43 -2.74 13.46
CA ALA A 83 5.53 -2.25 12.41
C ALA A 83 6.28 -1.86 11.12
N ALA A 84 7.41 -2.52 10.81
CA ALA A 84 8.32 -2.10 9.74
C ALA A 84 7.86 -2.41 8.31
N GLY A 85 6.58 -2.72 8.09
CA GLY A 85 5.99 -2.98 6.77
C GLY A 85 6.77 -4.05 5.98
N LEU A 86 7.32 -3.67 4.82
CA LEU A 86 8.14 -4.55 3.98
C LEU A 86 9.38 -5.11 4.70
N GLY A 87 9.87 -4.41 5.72
CA GLY A 87 11.02 -4.82 6.53
C GLY A 87 10.69 -5.63 7.77
N ALA A 88 9.40 -5.90 8.05
CA ALA A 88 8.98 -6.51 9.32
C ALA A 88 9.61 -7.88 9.56
N VAL A 89 9.57 -8.78 8.58
CA VAL A 89 10.15 -10.13 8.71
C VAL A 89 11.68 -10.08 8.83
N ALA A 90 12.33 -9.20 8.07
CA ALA A 90 13.78 -9.02 8.14
C ALA A 90 14.23 -8.48 9.50
N LEU A 91 13.48 -7.55 10.08
CA LEU A 91 13.75 -7.02 11.42
C LEU A 91 13.52 -8.09 12.49
N ALA A 92 12.39 -8.80 12.47
CA ALA A 92 12.15 -9.88 13.43
C ALA A 92 13.23 -10.98 13.36
N GLY A 93 13.65 -11.34 12.13
CA GLY A 93 14.72 -12.31 11.90
C GLY A 93 16.13 -11.85 12.31
N SER A 94 16.34 -10.54 12.55
CA SER A 94 17.61 -9.99 13.03
C SER A 94 17.68 -9.86 14.56
N LEU A 95 16.61 -10.24 15.27
CA LEU A 95 16.58 -10.30 16.73
C LEU A 95 17.07 -11.67 17.21
N GLU A 96 18.22 -11.68 17.89
CA GLU A 96 18.70 -12.86 18.59
C GLU A 96 17.71 -13.29 19.68
N GLY A 97 17.44 -14.60 19.79
CA GLY A 97 16.46 -15.15 20.73
C GLY A 97 14.99 -15.08 20.26
N PHE A 98 14.70 -14.47 19.10
CA PHE A 98 13.35 -14.51 18.53
C PHE A 98 13.07 -15.86 17.86
N GLY A 99 11.88 -16.43 18.13
CA GLY A 99 11.47 -17.74 17.62
C GLY A 99 11.27 -17.72 16.10
N ARG A 100 12.13 -18.42 15.35
CA ARG A 100 12.08 -18.46 13.87
C ARG A 100 10.77 -19.03 13.33
N GLN A 101 10.08 -19.87 14.09
CA GLN A 101 8.77 -20.42 13.73
C GLN A 101 7.68 -19.35 13.58
N PHE A 102 7.88 -18.16 14.16
CA PHE A 102 6.93 -17.06 14.07
C PHE A 102 7.15 -16.18 12.83
N LEU A 103 8.27 -16.34 12.12
CA LEU A 103 8.57 -15.56 10.92
C LEU A 103 7.70 -16.06 9.74
N PRO A 104 6.76 -15.25 9.24
CA PRO A 104 5.98 -15.66 8.08
C PRO A 104 6.83 -15.60 6.80
N ALA A 105 6.44 -16.37 5.79
CA ALA A 105 6.97 -16.22 4.44
C ALA A 105 6.44 -14.92 3.82
N LEU A 106 7.32 -13.94 3.62
CA LEU A 106 6.96 -12.66 3.01
C LEU A 106 7.17 -12.70 1.51
N ARG A 107 6.17 -12.26 0.74
CA ARG A 107 6.25 -12.00 -0.69
C ARG A 107 5.91 -10.55 -0.99
N TYR A 108 6.30 -10.08 -2.17
CA TYR A 108 6.00 -8.71 -2.59
C TYR A 108 5.14 -8.69 -3.84
N ALA A 109 4.09 -7.88 -3.77
CA ALA A 109 3.24 -7.57 -4.90
C ALA A 109 3.21 -6.05 -5.12
N LYS A 110 3.94 -5.60 -6.14
CA LYS A 110 3.90 -4.23 -6.61
C LYS A 110 2.57 -3.95 -7.30
N GLY A 111 2.04 -2.76 -7.06
CA GLY A 111 0.89 -2.22 -7.76
C GLY A 111 1.24 -0.88 -8.36
N ASN A 112 1.05 -0.78 -9.68
CA ASN A 112 1.30 0.40 -10.46
C ASN A 112 -0.01 1.17 -10.65
N TYR A 113 0.08 2.49 -10.57
CA TYR A 113 -1.04 3.40 -10.81
C TYR A 113 -0.75 4.29 -12.00
N PHE A 114 -1.79 4.52 -12.80
CA PHE A 114 -1.77 5.44 -13.93
C PHE A 114 -2.82 6.53 -13.71
N SER A 115 -2.63 7.69 -14.32
CA SER A 115 -3.60 8.78 -14.29
C SER A 115 -3.94 9.24 -15.70
N VAL A 116 -5.00 10.03 -15.83
CA VAL A 116 -5.29 10.81 -17.04
C VAL A 116 -5.09 12.28 -16.74
N ALA A 117 -4.66 13.05 -17.74
CA ALA A 117 -4.61 14.51 -17.61
C ALA A 117 -6.02 15.09 -17.52
N GLY A 118 -6.20 16.09 -16.67
CA GLY A 118 -7.49 16.73 -16.44
C GLY A 118 -8.42 15.92 -15.55
N ARG A 119 -9.71 16.24 -15.63
CA ARG A 119 -10.74 15.65 -14.76
C ARG A 119 -11.39 14.47 -15.47
N ALA A 120 -11.40 13.30 -14.83
CA ALA A 120 -12.18 12.17 -15.33
C ALA A 120 -13.69 12.46 -15.20
N PRO A 121 -14.53 11.85 -16.04
CA PRO A 121 -15.97 12.13 -16.04
C PRO A 121 -16.72 11.37 -14.93
N PHE A 122 -16.07 11.17 -13.78
CA PHE A 122 -16.63 10.44 -12.64
C PHE A 122 -16.58 11.24 -11.35
N SER A 123 -17.61 11.10 -10.53
CA SER A 123 -17.70 11.72 -9.20
C SER A 123 -17.58 10.71 -8.05
N HIS A 124 -17.77 9.43 -8.34
CA HIS A 124 -17.61 8.30 -7.43
C HIS A 124 -16.42 7.42 -7.83
N LEU A 125 -15.94 6.63 -6.88
CA LEU A 125 -14.94 5.59 -7.15
C LEU A 125 -15.59 4.43 -7.90
N ILE A 126 -14.92 3.90 -8.93
CA ILE A 126 -15.46 2.82 -9.76
C ILE A 126 -14.62 1.57 -9.57
N TYR A 127 -15.26 0.51 -9.09
CA TYR A 127 -14.64 -0.80 -8.86
C TYR A 127 -15.34 -1.83 -9.74
N PRO A 128 -14.67 -2.42 -10.76
CA PRO A 128 -15.21 -3.57 -11.46
C PRO A 128 -15.36 -4.77 -10.51
N VAL A 129 -16.22 -5.71 -10.87
CA VAL A 129 -16.36 -6.98 -10.14
C VAL A 129 -14.99 -7.70 -10.16
N PRO A 130 -14.54 -8.26 -9.02
CA PRO A 130 -13.27 -8.98 -8.97
C PRO A 130 -13.18 -10.09 -10.02
N GLU A 131 -12.02 -10.22 -10.66
CA GLU A 131 -11.69 -11.34 -11.55
C GLU A 131 -10.77 -12.32 -10.79
N PRO A 132 -10.71 -13.61 -11.18
CA PRO A 132 -9.78 -14.56 -10.55
C PRO A 132 -8.34 -14.02 -10.57
N GLY A 133 -7.76 -13.79 -9.39
CA GLY A 133 -6.39 -13.26 -9.22
C GLY A 133 -6.27 -11.76 -8.96
N GLY A 134 -7.35 -10.98 -8.91
CA GLY A 134 -7.28 -9.56 -8.54
C GLY A 134 -8.64 -8.83 -8.50
N LEU A 135 -8.64 -7.61 -7.97
CA LEU A 135 -9.87 -6.80 -7.86
C LEU A 135 -10.18 -5.99 -9.13
N GLY A 136 -9.47 -6.22 -10.25
CA GLY A 136 -9.54 -5.41 -11.46
C GLY A 136 -8.87 -4.02 -11.31
N VAL A 137 -8.84 -3.24 -12.39
CA VAL A 137 -8.32 -1.87 -12.38
C VAL A 137 -9.39 -0.95 -11.82
N HIS A 138 -9.15 -0.36 -10.64
CA HIS A 138 -10.09 0.59 -10.02
C HIS A 138 -9.90 1.98 -10.61
N LEU A 139 -10.95 2.78 -10.59
CA LEU A 139 -10.85 4.23 -10.67
C LEU A 139 -11.04 4.80 -9.27
N THR A 140 -10.00 5.47 -8.76
CA THR A 140 -10.10 6.28 -7.56
C THR A 140 -9.92 7.76 -7.89
N LEU A 141 -10.39 8.62 -6.99
CA LEU A 141 -10.23 10.06 -7.08
C LEU A 141 -9.33 10.51 -5.93
N ASP A 142 -8.47 11.50 -6.16
CA ASP A 142 -7.84 12.22 -5.05
C ASP A 142 -8.75 13.35 -4.54
N LEU A 143 -8.31 14.03 -3.48
CA LEU A 143 -9.08 15.11 -2.86
C LEU A 143 -9.29 16.33 -3.77
N ALA A 144 -8.50 16.46 -4.85
CA ALA A 144 -8.68 17.47 -5.88
C ALA A 144 -9.59 16.98 -7.04
N GLY A 145 -10.03 15.72 -6.99
CA GLY A 145 -10.87 15.09 -8.00
C GLY A 145 -10.11 14.58 -9.22
N ALA A 146 -8.78 14.48 -9.16
CA ALA A 146 -8.00 13.86 -10.24
C ALA A 146 -8.09 12.34 -10.14
N ALA A 147 -8.24 11.68 -11.30
CA ALA A 147 -8.43 10.23 -11.36
C ALA A 147 -7.11 9.47 -11.38
N ARG A 148 -7.14 8.33 -10.68
CA ARG A 148 -6.07 7.33 -10.66
C ARG A 148 -6.67 5.97 -10.98
N PHE A 149 -5.94 5.22 -11.79
CA PHE A 149 -6.29 3.91 -12.25
C PHE A 149 -5.33 2.88 -11.67
N GLY A 150 -5.88 1.77 -11.21
CA GLY A 150 -5.13 0.66 -10.65
C GLY A 150 -5.59 0.34 -9.25
N PRO A 151 -4.74 -0.32 -8.46
CA PRO A 151 -3.45 -0.86 -8.84
C PRO A 151 -3.54 -2.15 -9.67
N ASP A 152 -2.56 -2.41 -10.53
CA ASP A 152 -2.31 -3.78 -11.02
C ASP A 152 -1.63 -4.66 -9.95
N VAL A 153 -1.32 -5.90 -10.35
CA VAL A 153 -0.55 -6.85 -9.54
C VAL A 153 0.68 -7.29 -10.33
N GLU A 154 1.85 -6.99 -9.78
CA GLU A 154 3.16 -7.38 -10.27
C GLU A 154 3.94 -8.04 -9.13
N TRP A 155 4.07 -9.36 -9.18
CA TRP A 155 4.90 -10.09 -8.21
C TRP A 155 6.38 -9.78 -8.45
N THR A 156 7.11 -9.50 -7.36
CA THR A 156 8.52 -9.11 -7.41
C THR A 156 9.28 -9.67 -6.22
N ASP A 157 10.58 -9.88 -6.38
CA ASP A 157 11.51 -10.21 -5.30
C ASP A 157 12.33 -8.98 -4.88
N THR A 158 12.19 -7.85 -5.58
CA THR A 158 12.94 -6.61 -5.34
C THR A 158 12.01 -5.45 -4.98
N ILE A 159 12.51 -4.57 -4.11
CA ILE A 159 11.85 -3.32 -3.75
C ILE A 159 12.28 -2.25 -4.75
N ASP A 160 11.54 -2.14 -5.85
CA ASP A 160 11.74 -1.13 -6.90
C ASP A 160 10.42 -0.43 -7.26
N TYR A 161 10.37 0.88 -7.02
CA TYR A 161 9.18 1.71 -7.22
C TYR A 161 9.08 2.34 -8.62
N ARG A 162 10.09 2.17 -9.48
CA ARG A 162 10.06 2.72 -10.86
C ARG A 162 8.95 2.08 -11.67
N ILE A 163 8.14 2.88 -12.34
CA ILE A 163 7.04 2.38 -13.17
C ILE A 163 7.53 2.25 -14.60
N ASP A 164 7.26 1.13 -15.24
CA ASP A 164 7.38 1.00 -16.68
C ASP A 164 6.10 1.58 -17.33
N PRO A 165 6.18 2.71 -18.07
CA PRO A 165 5.02 3.32 -18.69
C PRO A 165 4.29 2.39 -19.66
N ALA A 166 4.99 1.43 -20.28
CA ALA A 166 4.38 0.47 -21.21
C ALA A 166 3.35 -0.47 -20.53
N ARG A 167 3.39 -0.59 -19.20
CA ARG A 167 2.35 -1.34 -18.46
C ARG A 167 0.97 -0.70 -18.57
N GLY A 168 0.89 0.60 -18.85
CA GLY A 168 -0.36 1.33 -19.06
C GLY A 168 -1.20 0.74 -20.20
N GLU A 169 -0.56 0.11 -21.19
CA GLU A 169 -1.25 -0.55 -22.31
C GLU A 169 -2.26 -1.60 -21.84
N ARG A 170 -1.95 -2.32 -20.76
CA ARG A 170 -2.84 -3.33 -20.17
C ARG A 170 -4.06 -2.72 -19.48
N PHE A 171 -3.98 -1.45 -19.07
CA PHE A 171 -5.04 -0.77 -18.33
C PHE A 171 -6.19 -0.33 -19.26
N TYR A 172 -5.91 0.05 -20.51
CA TYR A 172 -6.95 0.50 -21.44
C TYR A 172 -8.08 -0.51 -21.59
N ALA A 173 -7.76 -1.78 -21.83
CA ALA A 173 -8.77 -2.82 -22.02
C ALA A 173 -9.62 -3.03 -20.76
N ALA A 174 -9.02 -2.91 -19.56
CA ALA A 174 -9.74 -3.06 -18.31
C ALA A 174 -10.62 -1.84 -18.00
N ILE A 175 -10.09 -0.63 -18.18
CA ILE A 175 -10.81 0.63 -17.92
C ILE A 175 -11.98 0.79 -18.89
N ARG A 176 -11.79 0.47 -20.18
CA ARG A 176 -12.83 0.58 -21.21
C ARG A 176 -14.04 -0.31 -20.99
N LYS A 177 -13.95 -1.31 -20.09
CA LYS A 177 -15.14 -2.08 -19.67
C LYS A 177 -16.18 -1.17 -18.99
N TYR A 178 -15.72 -0.18 -18.23
CA TYR A 178 -16.58 0.76 -17.50
C TYR A 178 -16.51 2.22 -17.99
N TRP A 179 -15.46 2.59 -18.74
CA TRP A 179 -15.34 3.91 -19.37
C TRP A 179 -14.84 3.77 -20.83
N PRO A 180 -15.74 3.46 -21.79
CA PRO A 180 -15.39 3.20 -23.18
C PRO A 180 -14.69 4.38 -23.88
N ASP A 181 -15.04 5.60 -23.49
CA ASP A 181 -14.55 6.85 -24.08
C ASP A 181 -13.15 7.27 -23.59
N LEU A 182 -12.47 6.43 -22.80
CA LEU A 182 -11.07 6.66 -22.40
C LEU A 182 -10.20 6.89 -23.67
N PRO A 183 -9.59 8.07 -23.86
CA PRO A 183 -8.83 8.36 -25.07
C PRO A 183 -7.55 7.53 -25.18
N ASP A 184 -7.17 7.11 -26.39
CA ASP A 184 -5.89 6.45 -26.64
C ASP A 184 -4.71 7.34 -26.21
N GLY A 185 -3.67 6.73 -25.65
CA GLY A 185 -2.45 7.45 -25.23
C GLY A 185 -2.61 8.43 -24.06
N SER A 186 -3.78 8.46 -23.39
CA SER A 186 -4.07 9.40 -22.30
C SER A 186 -3.53 8.97 -20.92
N LEU A 187 -3.19 7.70 -20.74
CA LEU A 187 -2.67 7.18 -19.49
C LEU A 187 -1.21 7.58 -19.28
N GLN A 188 -0.93 8.16 -18.11
CA GLN A 188 0.40 8.57 -17.67
C GLN A 188 0.78 7.80 -16.40
N ALA A 189 2.04 7.40 -16.28
CA ALA A 189 2.52 6.76 -15.06
C ALA A 189 2.39 7.73 -13.87
N ALA A 190 1.75 7.29 -12.79
CA ALA A 190 1.53 8.11 -11.61
C ALA A 190 2.49 7.73 -10.47
N TYR A 191 2.16 6.68 -9.71
CA TYR A 191 2.99 6.16 -8.62
C TYR A 191 2.87 4.64 -8.53
N SER A 192 3.75 4.01 -7.76
CA SER A 192 3.62 2.60 -7.40
C SER A 192 3.73 2.41 -5.90
N GLY A 193 3.17 1.31 -5.41
CA GLY A 193 3.35 0.84 -4.04
C GLY A 193 3.63 -0.66 -4.03
N ILE A 194 4.31 -1.14 -3.00
CA ILE A 194 4.62 -2.56 -2.84
C ILE A 194 3.88 -3.08 -1.60
N ARG A 195 3.15 -4.17 -1.78
CA ARG A 195 2.41 -4.82 -0.69
C ARG A 195 3.25 -5.93 -0.08
N PRO A 196 3.41 -5.98 1.25
CA PRO A 196 3.83 -7.18 1.94
C PRO A 196 2.69 -8.22 1.88
N LYS A 197 2.94 -9.39 1.32
CA LYS A 197 1.97 -10.48 1.16
C LYS A 197 2.39 -11.71 1.95
N LEU A 198 1.43 -12.31 2.66
CA LEU A 198 1.59 -13.57 3.40
C LEU A 198 1.17 -14.81 2.57
N SER A 199 0.60 -14.58 1.39
CA SER A 199 0.16 -15.59 0.41
C SER A 199 0.79 -15.29 -0.94
N GLY A 200 1.04 -16.33 -1.73
CA GLY A 200 1.62 -16.24 -3.06
C GLY A 200 0.60 -16.32 -4.21
N PRO A 201 1.09 -16.29 -5.46
CA PRO A 201 0.25 -16.53 -6.63
C PRO A 201 -0.43 -17.91 -6.56
N GLY A 202 -1.75 -17.93 -6.69
CA GLY A 202 -2.56 -19.17 -6.66
C GLY A 202 -3.00 -19.61 -5.27
N ASP A 203 -2.47 -19.00 -4.21
CA ASP A 203 -2.92 -19.26 -2.84
C ASP A 203 -4.21 -18.50 -2.54
N ALA A 204 -4.95 -18.96 -1.52
CA ALA A 204 -6.04 -18.18 -0.96
C ALA A 204 -5.48 -16.87 -0.36
N ASN A 205 -6.20 -15.76 -0.58
CA ASN A 205 -5.84 -14.47 0.01
C ASN A 205 -5.73 -14.62 1.54
N SER A 206 -4.60 -14.19 2.08
CA SER A 206 -4.39 -14.06 3.53
C SER A 206 -4.49 -12.60 3.93
N ASP A 207 -5.21 -12.34 5.02
CA ASP A 207 -5.27 -11.03 5.66
C ASP A 207 -3.99 -10.76 6.48
N PHE A 208 -3.97 -9.70 7.29
CA PHE A 208 -2.86 -9.41 8.20
C PHE A 208 -2.75 -10.44 9.35
N VAL A 209 -1.55 -10.54 9.92
CA VAL A 209 -1.25 -11.37 11.09
C VAL A 209 -0.65 -10.48 12.18
N ILE A 210 -1.17 -10.60 13.40
CA ILE A 210 -0.62 -10.00 14.61
C ILE A 210 -0.18 -11.15 15.53
N GLN A 211 1.03 -11.05 16.07
CA GLN A 211 1.64 -12.02 16.99
C GLN A 211 2.13 -11.25 18.22
N ASP A 212 1.89 -11.79 19.42
CA ASP A 212 2.31 -11.22 20.70
C ASP A 212 3.20 -12.18 21.52
#